data_AF-A0A0G1QLW2-F1
#
_entry.id   AF-A0A0G1QLW2-F1
#
_cell.length_a   1.000
_cell.length_b   1.000
_cell.length_c   1.000
_cell.angle_alpha   90.00
_cell.angle_beta   90.00
_cell.angle_gamma   90.00
#
_symmetry.space_group_name_H-M   'P 1'
#
loop_
_entity.id
_entity.type
_entity.pdbx_description
1 polymer ?
#
loop_
_entity_poly.entity_id
_entity_poly.type
_entity_poly.pdbx_seq_one_letter_code
_entity_poly.pdbx_strand_id
1 'polypeptide(L)'
;MRKNLLLVALVSLVSLGVFWMPFLRKTQQFWGINFGKAGMETVVQNFDGLNFLVVAKSWYNPEKIEQINAQFLTGNDPIYFAAHFPLFPGLIKVVSHVVPLPQALLMSIVLSNILLALALYWFFATVLKNQNLAILLTIIALFFPARMLSVRSVGSNEPLFILFILASLTLAIKEKYWVSAVAGALAVLTRSPGILLFVAYTWCYWRKPKILLPYLLMPAALLGLFVFYGLQYQDPLAYFHSGDNLHLFFPPFQIFSNMATWINDMWREDIIYLYLFYGIGLSLLKDKTLKTFGLIYGATLLLIAHRDLGRYGLPIAPLALLGYAPLLSKIPTKVWSIVAILLIPIFLLGWQFVLGNIQPISDWGAFL
;
A
#
# COMPACT_ATOMS: atom_id res chain seq x y z
N MET A 1 -12.23 -20.85 12.69
CA MET A 1 -12.40 -19.51 12.10
C MET A 1 -12.00 -18.37 13.05
N ARG A 2 -12.66 -18.16 14.21
CA ARG A 2 -12.31 -17.06 15.15
C ARG A 2 -10.85 -17.11 15.64
N LYS A 3 -10.35 -18.29 16.05
CA LYS A 3 -8.95 -18.46 16.48
C LYS A 3 -7.92 -18.05 15.42
N ASN A 4 -8.18 -18.38 14.14
CA ASN A 4 -7.27 -18.07 13.04
C ASN A 4 -7.23 -16.56 12.75
N LEU A 5 -8.37 -15.88 12.83
CA LEU A 5 -8.44 -14.42 12.68
C LEU A 5 -7.66 -13.71 13.78
N LEU A 6 -7.80 -14.16 15.03
CA LEU A 6 -7.01 -13.65 16.16
C LEU A 6 -5.51 -13.91 15.96
N LEU A 7 -5.13 -15.08 15.46
CA LEU A 7 -3.74 -15.42 15.19
C LEU A 7 -3.11 -14.47 14.17
N VAL A 8 -3.73 -14.25 13.00
CA VAL A 8 -3.14 -13.39 11.96
C VAL A 8 -3.12 -11.91 12.39
N ALA A 9 -4.12 -11.46 13.15
CA ALA A 9 -4.12 -10.13 13.75
C ALA A 9 -2.99 -9.99 14.78
N LEU A 10 -2.79 -10.99 15.63
CA LEU A 10 -1.70 -11.02 16.60
C LEU A 10 -0.34 -11.00 15.91
N VAL A 11 -0.13 -11.80 14.87
CA VAL A 11 1.12 -11.77 14.09
C VAL A 11 1.37 -10.37 13.54
N SER A 12 0.35 -9.73 12.95
CA SER A 12 0.45 -8.38 12.40
C SER A 12 0.84 -7.35 13.47
N LEU A 13 0.24 -7.41 14.65
CA LEU A 13 0.50 -6.52 15.79
C LEU A 13 1.86 -6.76 16.44
N VAL A 14 2.23 -8.02 16.69
CA VAL A 14 3.51 -8.38 17.30
C VAL A 14 4.66 -7.93 16.41
N SER A 15 4.57 -8.19 15.11
CA SER A 15 5.61 -7.77 14.17
C SER A 15 5.70 -6.25 14.00
N LEU A 16 4.57 -5.52 14.03
CA LEU A 16 4.58 -4.06 14.08
C LEU A 16 5.20 -3.54 15.38
N GLY A 17 4.84 -4.12 16.51
CA GLY A 17 5.41 -3.79 17.82
C GLY A 17 6.92 -3.99 17.84
N VAL A 18 7.40 -5.16 17.41
CA VAL A 18 8.84 -5.48 17.26
C VAL A 18 9.53 -4.47 16.34
N PHE A 19 8.87 -4.09 15.23
CA PHE A 19 9.42 -3.10 14.31
C PHE A 19 9.57 -1.72 14.96
N TRP A 20 8.62 -1.30 15.79
CA TRP A 20 8.67 -0.01 16.50
C TRP A 20 9.59 -0.01 17.73
N MET A 21 10.01 -1.17 18.23
CA MET A 21 10.82 -1.27 19.46
C MET A 21 12.07 -0.37 19.49
N PRO A 22 12.90 -0.29 18.42
CA PRO A 22 14.07 0.58 18.45
C PRO A 22 13.73 2.07 18.61
N PHE A 23 12.67 2.53 17.96
CA PHE A 23 12.18 3.92 18.03
C PHE A 23 11.53 4.23 19.40
N LEU A 24 10.73 3.29 19.92
CA LEU A 24 10.11 3.42 21.25
C LEU A 24 11.15 3.50 22.37
N ARG A 25 12.23 2.72 22.27
CA ARG A 25 13.32 2.69 23.25
C ARG A 25 14.41 3.72 22.99
N LYS A 26 14.35 4.47 21.89
CA LYS A 26 15.42 5.36 21.43
C LYS A 26 16.79 4.66 21.41
N THR A 27 16.78 3.41 20.94
CA THR A 27 17.98 2.59 20.79
C THR A 27 18.99 3.36 19.95
N GLN A 28 20.25 3.47 20.38
CA GLN A 28 21.26 4.23 19.62
C GLN A 28 21.78 3.43 18.42
N GLN A 29 22.15 2.16 18.65
CA GLN A 29 22.69 1.27 17.63
C GLN A 29 22.19 -0.15 17.86
N PHE A 30 21.89 -0.86 16.77
CA PHE A 30 21.55 -2.29 16.82
C PHE A 30 21.87 -2.96 15.49
N TRP A 31 22.56 -4.09 15.54
CA TRP A 31 22.84 -4.94 14.36
C TRP A 31 23.49 -4.20 13.17
N GLY A 32 24.37 -3.23 13.45
CA GLY A 32 25.05 -2.41 12.43
C GLY A 32 24.23 -1.23 11.89
N ILE A 33 23.03 -1.00 12.43
CA ILE A 33 22.20 0.17 12.11
C ILE A 33 22.37 1.22 13.21
N ASN A 34 22.64 2.46 12.81
CA ASN A 34 22.71 3.61 13.69
C ASN A 34 21.39 4.38 13.65
N PHE A 35 20.63 4.31 14.75
CA PHE A 35 19.37 5.02 14.92
C PHE A 35 19.59 6.42 15.52
N GLY A 36 20.74 6.66 16.16
CA GLY A 36 21.06 7.94 16.79
C GLY A 36 19.98 8.38 17.77
N LYS A 37 19.39 9.56 17.54
CA LYS A 37 18.32 10.12 18.38
C LYS A 37 16.91 9.78 17.90
N ALA A 38 16.74 8.93 16.88
CA ALA A 38 15.45 8.62 16.29
C ALA A 38 14.48 8.01 17.31
N GLY A 39 13.36 8.70 17.54
CA GLY A 39 12.21 8.19 18.30
C GLY A 39 11.01 7.88 17.41
N MET A 40 9.83 7.78 18.03
CA MET A 40 8.58 7.52 17.30
C MET A 40 8.22 8.64 16.32
N GLU A 41 8.72 9.86 16.54
CA GLU A 41 8.62 10.97 15.60
C GLU A 41 9.21 10.61 14.23
N THR A 42 10.26 9.81 14.17
CA THR A 42 10.87 9.37 12.89
C THR A 42 9.91 8.48 12.09
N VAL A 43 9.08 7.68 12.76
CA VAL A 43 8.04 6.88 12.10
C VAL A 43 6.94 7.78 11.51
N VAL A 44 6.56 8.83 12.23
CA VAL A 44 5.57 9.83 11.78
C VAL A 44 6.13 10.68 10.65
N GLN A 45 7.42 11.04 10.73
CA GLN A 45 8.16 11.82 9.74
C GLN A 45 8.47 11.05 8.46
N ASN A 46 8.19 9.75 8.38
CA ASN A 46 8.40 9.03 7.13
C ASN A 46 7.61 9.73 6.01
N PHE A 47 8.24 9.91 4.85
CA PHE A 47 7.86 10.91 3.83
C PHE A 47 6.33 11.07 3.63
N ASP A 48 5.61 9.99 3.31
CA ASP A 48 4.16 10.08 3.04
C ASP A 48 3.32 10.36 4.30
N GLY A 49 3.82 10.03 5.50
CA GLY A 49 3.12 10.20 6.77
C GLY A 49 2.76 11.64 7.08
N LEU A 50 3.71 12.57 6.91
CA LEU A 50 3.45 14.00 7.10
C LEU A 50 2.50 14.53 6.04
N ASN A 51 2.62 14.10 4.79
CA ASN A 51 1.71 14.51 3.74
C ASN A 51 0.26 14.09 4.03
N PHE A 52 0.05 12.88 4.56
CA PHE A 52 -1.28 12.46 4.98
C PHE A 52 -1.78 13.21 6.22
N LEU A 53 -0.92 13.66 7.13
CA LEU A 53 -1.31 14.54 8.24
C LEU A 53 -1.80 15.90 7.75
N VAL A 54 -1.10 16.49 6.76
CA VAL A 54 -1.52 17.75 6.13
C VAL A 54 -2.92 17.61 5.57
N VAL A 55 -3.17 16.57 4.76
CA VAL A 55 -4.49 16.32 4.18
C VAL A 55 -5.55 16.05 5.25
N ALA A 56 -5.23 15.28 6.29
CA ALA A 56 -6.17 14.99 7.37
C ALA A 56 -6.60 16.28 8.10
N LYS A 57 -5.65 17.20 8.33
CA LYS A 57 -5.92 18.49 9.01
C LYS A 57 -6.61 19.51 8.11
N SER A 58 -6.12 19.71 6.88
CA SER A 58 -6.61 20.75 5.97
C SER A 58 -7.87 20.33 5.21
N TRP A 59 -8.03 19.03 4.97
CA TRP A 59 -9.02 18.47 4.05
C TRP A 59 -9.01 19.13 2.67
N TYR A 60 -7.79 19.29 2.13
CA TYR A 60 -7.50 19.89 0.83
C TYR A 60 -7.81 21.39 0.69
N ASN A 61 -8.10 22.09 1.79
CA ASN A 61 -8.24 23.55 1.76
C ASN A 61 -6.86 24.21 1.52
N PRO A 62 -6.65 24.96 0.42
CA PRO A 62 -5.33 25.50 0.07
C PRO A 62 -4.74 26.45 1.12
N GLU A 63 -5.53 27.37 1.66
CA GLU A 63 -5.07 28.34 2.67
C GLU A 63 -4.55 27.65 3.94
N LYS A 64 -5.26 26.61 4.41
CA LYS A 64 -4.80 25.79 5.55
C LYS A 64 -3.54 25.02 5.22
N ILE A 65 -3.38 24.53 3.99
CA ILE A 65 -2.16 23.84 3.57
C ILE A 65 -0.98 24.81 3.60
N GLU A 66 -1.12 26.02 3.06
CA GLU A 66 -0.06 27.03 3.08
C GLU A 66 0.39 27.36 4.51
N GLN A 67 -0.56 27.51 5.43
CA GLN A 67 -0.26 27.75 6.84
C GLN A 67 0.52 26.60 7.50
N ILE A 68 0.16 25.35 7.18
CA ILE A 68 0.88 24.18 7.71
C ILE A 68 2.26 24.06 7.03
N ASN A 69 2.34 24.35 5.73
CA ASN A 69 3.56 24.20 4.94
C ASN A 69 4.66 25.18 5.29
N ALA A 70 4.34 26.30 5.93
CA ALA A 70 5.33 27.17 6.54
C ALA A 70 6.27 26.43 7.52
N GLN A 71 5.90 25.24 8.01
CA GLN A 71 6.71 24.40 8.92
C GLN A 71 7.50 23.29 8.21
N PHE A 72 7.29 23.06 6.92
CA PHE A 72 8.04 22.06 6.16
C PHE A 72 9.18 22.70 5.39
N LEU A 73 10.33 22.02 5.40
CA LEU A 73 11.49 22.47 4.61
C LEU A 73 11.36 22.14 3.12
N THR A 74 10.35 21.35 2.73
CA THR A 74 10.11 20.96 1.33
C THR A 74 9.38 22.02 0.52
N GLY A 75 8.60 22.90 1.18
CA GLY A 75 7.93 24.04 0.51
C GLY A 75 6.96 23.66 -0.60
N ASN A 76 6.34 22.48 -0.54
CA ASN A 76 5.43 21.99 -1.59
C ASN A 76 4.21 22.91 -1.75
N ASP A 77 3.79 23.19 -2.99
CA ASP A 77 2.56 23.93 -3.27
C ASP A 77 1.31 23.17 -2.78
N PRO A 78 0.20 23.85 -2.44
CA PRO A 78 -1.02 23.18 -1.97
C PRO A 78 -1.57 22.10 -2.91
N ILE A 79 -1.37 22.26 -4.21
CA ILE A 79 -1.81 21.32 -5.25
C ILE A 79 -1.08 19.96 -5.14
N TYR A 80 0.15 19.92 -4.60
CA TYR A 80 0.93 18.69 -4.37
C TYR A 80 0.14 17.62 -3.62
N PHE A 81 -0.70 18.04 -2.67
CA PHE A 81 -1.44 17.14 -1.79
C PHE A 81 -2.61 16.44 -2.51
N ALA A 82 -2.98 16.85 -3.73
CA ALA A 82 -3.94 16.13 -4.57
C ALA A 82 -3.46 14.70 -4.94
N ALA A 83 -2.16 14.42 -4.84
CA ALA A 83 -1.57 13.09 -4.97
C ALA A 83 -1.91 12.13 -3.82
N HIS A 84 -2.25 12.69 -2.65
CA HIS A 84 -2.50 11.95 -1.43
C HIS A 84 -4.00 11.76 -1.25
N PHE A 85 -4.55 10.72 -1.88
CA PHE A 85 -5.99 10.46 -1.97
C PHE A 85 -6.67 10.31 -0.60
N PRO A 86 -7.98 10.61 -0.51
CA PRO A 86 -8.62 11.04 0.74
C PRO A 86 -8.88 9.93 1.75
N LEU A 87 -8.88 8.64 1.37
CA LEU A 87 -9.40 7.61 2.27
C LEU A 87 -8.52 7.38 3.51
N PHE A 88 -7.20 7.34 3.37
CA PHE A 88 -6.29 7.19 4.51
C PHE A 88 -6.22 8.46 5.39
N PRO A 89 -6.09 9.68 4.83
CA PRO A 89 -6.30 10.92 5.59
C PRO A 89 -7.65 10.99 6.31
N GLY A 90 -8.72 10.52 5.68
CA GLY A 90 -10.05 10.43 6.29
C GLY A 90 -10.04 9.53 7.53
N LEU A 91 -9.36 8.39 7.47
CA LEU A 91 -9.18 7.52 8.64
C LEU A 91 -8.44 8.26 9.77
N ILE A 92 -7.32 8.91 9.45
CA ILE A 92 -6.54 9.68 10.43
C ILE A 92 -7.42 10.76 11.08
N LYS A 93 -8.17 11.51 10.27
CA LYS A 93 -9.07 12.58 10.73
C LYS A 93 -10.17 12.07 11.66
N VAL A 94 -10.74 10.90 11.36
CA VAL A 94 -11.73 10.28 12.24
C VAL A 94 -11.10 9.88 13.58
N VAL A 95 -9.91 9.29 13.55
CA VAL A 95 -9.19 8.90 14.78
C VAL A 95 -8.74 10.14 15.58
N SER A 96 -8.45 11.26 14.90
CA SER A 96 -8.00 12.49 15.57
C SER A 96 -9.07 13.19 16.39
N HIS A 97 -10.33 12.73 16.35
CA HIS A 97 -11.35 13.17 17.29
C HIS A 97 -11.10 12.68 18.73
N VAL A 98 -10.22 11.68 18.91
CA VAL A 98 -9.92 11.06 20.21
C VAL A 98 -8.49 11.36 20.70
N VAL A 99 -7.55 11.57 19.77
CA VAL A 99 -6.13 11.81 20.07
C VAL A 99 -5.54 12.87 19.12
N PRO A 100 -4.41 13.52 19.46
CA PRO A 100 -3.78 14.47 18.54
C PRO A 100 -3.29 13.79 17.24
N LEU A 101 -3.08 14.58 16.19
CA LEU A 101 -2.87 14.06 14.82
C LEU A 101 -1.69 13.08 14.67
N PRO A 102 -0.49 13.31 15.25
CA PRO A 102 0.61 12.35 15.15
C PRO A 102 0.24 10.99 15.76
N GLN A 103 -0.45 10.97 16.90
CA GLN A 103 -0.95 9.76 17.53
C GLN A 103 -2.08 9.13 16.71
N ALA A 104 -2.94 9.94 16.09
CA ALA A 104 -4.00 9.46 15.21
C ALA A 104 -3.43 8.73 13.98
N LEU A 105 -2.31 9.22 13.41
CA LEU A 105 -1.57 8.53 12.36
C LEU A 105 -1.07 7.18 12.85
N LEU A 106 -0.36 7.13 13.99
CA LEU A 106 0.15 5.87 14.55
C LEU A 106 -0.97 4.86 14.83
N MET A 107 -2.10 5.30 15.38
CA MET A 107 -3.28 4.45 15.59
C MET A 107 -3.90 3.99 14.27
N SER A 108 -3.92 4.84 13.24
CA SER A 108 -4.38 4.49 11.89
C SER A 108 -3.49 3.43 11.23
N ILE A 109 -2.17 3.47 11.49
CA ILE A 109 -1.23 2.42 11.06
C ILE A 109 -1.61 1.09 11.73
N VAL A 110 -1.79 1.07 13.05
CA VAL A 110 -2.17 -0.13 13.81
C VAL A 110 -3.49 -0.72 13.27
N LEU A 111 -4.51 0.11 13.08
CA LEU A 111 -5.81 -0.33 12.56
C LEU A 111 -5.68 -0.89 11.13
N SER A 112 -4.96 -0.18 10.25
CA SER A 112 -4.76 -0.63 8.87
C SER A 112 -4.00 -1.96 8.80
N ASN A 113 -3.07 -2.21 9.74
CA ASN A 113 -2.34 -3.49 9.85
C ASN A 113 -3.24 -4.66 10.26
N ILE A 114 -4.15 -4.43 11.21
CA ILE A 114 -5.13 -5.45 11.60
C ILE A 114 -6.02 -5.75 10.41
N LEU A 115 -6.60 -4.72 9.78
CA LEU A 115 -7.51 -4.88 8.65
C LEU A 115 -6.85 -5.58 7.45
N LEU A 116 -5.60 -5.22 7.12
CA LEU A 116 -4.82 -5.89 6.09
C LEU A 116 -4.66 -7.39 6.38
N ALA A 117 -4.25 -7.76 7.60
CA ALA A 117 -4.06 -9.16 7.98
C ALA A 117 -5.35 -9.98 7.88
N LEU A 118 -6.48 -9.40 8.32
CA LEU A 118 -7.80 -10.01 8.21
C LEU A 118 -8.21 -10.19 6.74
N ALA A 119 -7.95 -9.21 5.88
CA ALA A 119 -8.27 -9.25 4.47
C ALA A 119 -7.44 -10.28 3.71
N LEU A 120 -6.13 -10.35 3.98
CA LEU A 120 -5.23 -11.37 3.43
C LEU A 120 -5.74 -12.78 3.78
N TYR A 121 -6.03 -13.02 5.06
CA TYR A 121 -6.56 -14.32 5.49
C TYR A 121 -7.90 -14.64 4.84
N TRP A 122 -8.81 -13.67 4.78
CA TRP A 122 -10.12 -13.86 4.16
C TRP A 122 -10.01 -14.18 2.66
N PHE A 123 -9.12 -13.48 1.95
CA PHE A 123 -8.83 -13.72 0.54
C PHE A 123 -8.28 -15.14 0.33
N PHE A 124 -7.18 -15.49 0.99
CA PHE A 124 -6.55 -16.80 0.83
C PHE A 124 -7.47 -17.94 1.27
N ALA A 125 -8.18 -17.80 2.39
CA ALA A 125 -9.10 -18.83 2.88
C ALA A 125 -10.30 -19.03 1.93
N THR A 126 -10.79 -17.96 1.31
CA THR A 126 -11.87 -18.05 0.31
C THR A 126 -11.41 -18.83 -0.92
N VAL A 127 -10.23 -18.51 -1.46
CA VAL A 127 -9.78 -19.11 -2.73
C VAL A 127 -9.24 -20.53 -2.54
N LEU A 128 -8.45 -20.77 -1.50
CA LEU A 128 -7.77 -22.06 -1.31
C LEU A 128 -8.64 -23.14 -0.68
N LYS A 129 -9.67 -22.75 0.08
CA LYS A 129 -10.48 -23.66 0.92
C LYS A 129 -9.63 -24.53 1.88
N ASN A 130 -8.40 -24.11 2.19
CA ASN A 130 -7.47 -24.74 3.13
C ASN A 130 -7.01 -23.69 4.15
N GLN A 131 -7.43 -23.83 5.40
CA GLN A 131 -7.18 -22.83 6.44
C GLN A 131 -5.72 -22.74 6.84
N ASN A 132 -5.00 -23.86 6.93
CA ASN A 132 -3.60 -23.87 7.35
C ASN A 132 -2.71 -23.20 6.30
N LEU A 133 -2.94 -23.53 5.03
CA LEU A 133 -2.24 -22.88 3.93
C LEU A 133 -2.60 -21.39 3.85
N ALA A 134 -3.87 -21.03 4.08
CA ALA A 134 -4.28 -19.62 4.11
C ALA A 134 -3.59 -18.82 5.23
N ILE A 135 -3.45 -19.38 6.44
CA ILE A 135 -2.69 -18.76 7.53
C ILE A 135 -1.24 -18.57 7.10
N LEU A 136 -0.61 -19.62 6.56
CA LEU A 136 0.78 -19.58 6.11
C LEU A 136 1.01 -18.49 5.05
N LEU A 137 0.18 -18.44 3.99
CA LEU A 137 0.28 -17.40 2.97
C LEU A 137 -0.02 -16.00 3.51
N THR A 138 -0.93 -15.88 4.48
CA THR A 138 -1.17 -14.60 5.17
C THR A 138 0.07 -14.12 5.90
N ILE A 139 0.71 -15.00 6.68
CA ILE A 139 1.94 -14.66 7.40
C ILE A 139 3.02 -14.26 6.40
N ILE A 140 3.24 -15.04 5.33
CA ILE A 140 4.23 -14.69 4.30
C ILE A 140 3.91 -13.33 3.67
N ALA A 141 2.66 -13.08 3.30
CA ALA A 141 2.24 -11.83 2.67
C ALA A 141 2.34 -10.60 3.58
N LEU A 142 2.44 -10.77 4.90
CA LEU A 142 2.71 -9.66 5.85
C LEU A 142 4.19 -9.23 5.88
N PHE A 143 5.08 -10.04 5.31
CA PHE A 143 6.53 -9.77 5.28
C PHE A 143 7.11 -9.73 3.86
N PHE A 144 6.47 -10.37 2.88
CA PHE A 144 6.95 -10.49 1.50
C PHE A 144 6.05 -9.77 0.49
N PRO A 145 6.63 -9.06 -0.50
CA PRO A 145 8.07 -8.78 -0.62
C PRO A 145 8.56 -7.93 0.57
N ALA A 146 9.88 -7.91 0.82
CA ALA A 146 10.46 -7.32 2.03
C ALA A 146 9.97 -5.89 2.33
N ARG A 147 9.65 -5.11 1.28
CA ARG A 147 9.06 -3.77 1.37
C ARG A 147 7.74 -3.72 2.16
N MET A 148 6.97 -4.81 2.19
CA MET A 148 5.68 -4.89 2.89
C MET A 148 5.79 -4.51 4.37
N LEU A 149 6.82 -5.02 5.06
CA LEU A 149 7.01 -4.73 6.48
C LEU A 149 7.25 -3.24 6.71
N SER A 150 8.08 -2.61 5.87
CA SER A 150 8.40 -1.19 5.98
C SER A 150 7.17 -0.31 5.76
N VAL A 151 6.42 -0.53 4.67
CA VAL A 151 5.27 0.34 4.33
C VAL A 151 4.12 0.20 5.31
N ARG A 152 3.91 -0.99 5.88
CA ARG A 152 2.87 -1.16 6.89
C ARG A 152 3.31 -0.63 8.26
N SER A 153 4.57 -0.30 8.45
CA SER A 153 5.07 0.18 9.74
C SER A 153 5.20 1.70 9.83
N VAL A 154 4.87 2.41 8.76
CA VAL A 154 4.88 3.88 8.68
C VAL A 154 3.55 4.40 8.16
N GLY A 155 3.39 5.72 8.12
CA GLY A 155 2.18 6.39 7.62
C GLY A 155 1.99 6.21 6.11
N SER A 156 1.59 5.01 5.66
CA SER A 156 1.24 4.74 4.27
C SER A 156 -0.20 4.27 4.08
N ASN A 157 -0.76 4.57 2.92
CA ASN A 157 -2.09 4.13 2.51
C ASN A 157 -2.09 2.73 1.84
N GLU A 158 -0.93 2.14 1.57
CA GLU A 158 -0.73 0.83 0.93
C GLU A 158 -1.49 -0.29 1.65
N PRO A 159 -1.44 -0.44 2.99
CA PRO A 159 -2.20 -1.49 3.66
C PRO A 159 -3.70 -1.41 3.42
N LEU A 160 -4.29 -0.20 3.44
CA LEU A 160 -5.70 0.01 3.12
C LEU A 160 -5.98 -0.25 1.64
N PHE A 161 -5.07 0.15 0.76
CA PHE A 161 -5.23 -0.06 -0.67
C PHE A 161 -5.29 -1.56 -1.01
N ILE A 162 -4.36 -2.34 -0.46
CA ILE A 162 -4.32 -3.80 -0.61
C ILE A 162 -5.58 -4.44 0.00
N LEU A 163 -6.00 -4.01 1.20
CA LEU A 163 -7.25 -4.44 1.83
C LEU A 163 -8.44 -4.31 0.86
N PHE A 164 -8.64 -3.14 0.27
CA PHE A 164 -9.79 -2.87 -0.58
C PHE A 164 -9.71 -3.58 -1.95
N ILE A 165 -8.51 -3.74 -2.52
CA ILE A 165 -8.29 -4.59 -3.70
C ILE A 165 -8.70 -6.03 -3.42
N LEU A 166 -8.13 -6.63 -2.37
CA LEU A 166 -8.41 -8.02 -2.02
C LEU A 166 -9.88 -8.20 -1.66
N ALA A 167 -10.49 -7.22 -1.00
CA ALA A 167 -11.90 -7.28 -0.68
C ALA A 167 -12.79 -7.24 -1.91
N SER A 168 -12.52 -6.34 -2.86
CA SER A 168 -13.23 -6.28 -4.14
C SER A 168 -13.14 -7.62 -4.87
N LEU A 169 -11.91 -8.12 -5.07
CA LEU A 169 -11.69 -9.38 -5.79
C LEU A 169 -12.36 -10.58 -5.10
N THR A 170 -12.28 -10.68 -3.77
CA THR A 170 -12.90 -11.76 -3.00
C THR A 170 -14.42 -11.73 -3.12
N LEU A 171 -15.03 -10.54 -3.11
CA LEU A 171 -16.49 -10.37 -3.26
C LEU A 171 -16.93 -10.63 -4.69
N ALA A 172 -16.13 -10.27 -5.69
CA ALA A 172 -16.39 -10.57 -7.10
C ALA A 172 -16.44 -12.08 -7.35
N ILE A 173 -15.50 -12.85 -6.78
CA ILE A 173 -15.49 -14.32 -6.84
C ILE A 173 -16.74 -14.92 -6.18
N LYS A 174 -17.24 -14.28 -5.12
CA LYS A 174 -18.49 -14.65 -4.43
C LYS A 174 -19.75 -14.11 -5.10
N GLU A 175 -19.62 -13.51 -6.28
CA GLU A 175 -20.72 -12.93 -7.07
C GLU A 175 -21.49 -11.80 -6.35
N LYS A 176 -20.87 -11.17 -5.33
CA LYS A 176 -21.43 -10.01 -4.61
C LYS A 176 -21.01 -8.71 -5.28
N TYR A 177 -21.46 -8.51 -6.52
CA TYR A 177 -20.96 -7.45 -7.41
C TYR A 177 -21.11 -6.02 -6.86
N TRP A 178 -22.23 -5.69 -6.23
CA TRP A 178 -22.42 -4.34 -5.63
C TRP A 178 -21.45 -4.06 -4.49
N VAL A 179 -21.31 -4.99 -3.54
CA VAL A 179 -20.38 -4.82 -2.41
C VAL A 179 -18.93 -4.87 -2.90
N SER A 180 -18.64 -5.69 -3.91
CA SER A 180 -17.35 -5.73 -4.60
C SER A 180 -17.01 -4.37 -5.24
N ALA A 181 -17.98 -3.74 -5.89
CA ALA A 181 -17.81 -2.44 -6.52
C ALA A 181 -17.60 -1.32 -5.50
N VAL A 182 -18.31 -1.35 -4.36
CA VAL A 182 -18.06 -0.42 -3.24
C VAL A 182 -16.64 -0.57 -2.72
N ALA A 183 -16.18 -1.80 -2.46
CA ALA A 183 -14.80 -2.04 -2.04
C ALA A 183 -13.78 -1.53 -3.07
N GLY A 184 -14.04 -1.73 -4.36
CA GLY A 184 -13.17 -1.21 -5.41
C GLY A 184 -13.19 0.30 -5.54
N ALA A 185 -14.33 0.96 -5.34
CA ALA A 185 -14.41 2.42 -5.28
C ALA A 185 -13.60 2.98 -4.09
N LEU A 186 -13.63 2.30 -2.94
CA LEU A 186 -12.75 2.62 -1.81
C LEU A 186 -11.26 2.41 -2.14
N ALA A 187 -10.91 1.37 -2.92
CA ALA A 187 -9.55 1.20 -3.41
C ALA A 187 -9.10 2.38 -4.29
N VAL A 188 -9.97 2.83 -5.21
CA VAL A 188 -9.73 4.02 -6.05
C VAL A 188 -9.50 5.26 -5.17
N LEU A 189 -10.34 5.48 -4.15
CA LEU A 189 -10.20 6.61 -3.22
C LEU A 189 -9.03 6.46 -2.23
N THR A 190 -8.33 5.32 -2.24
CA THR A 190 -7.08 5.15 -1.51
C THR A 190 -5.89 5.52 -2.39
N ARG A 191 -5.86 5.05 -3.65
CA ARG A 191 -4.81 5.34 -4.64
C ARG A 191 -5.35 5.22 -6.07
N SER A 192 -4.84 6.06 -6.97
CA SER A 192 -5.21 6.07 -8.39
C SER A 192 -5.10 4.72 -9.12
N PRO A 193 -4.11 3.82 -8.87
CA PRO A 193 -4.04 2.52 -9.56
C PRO A 193 -5.21 1.58 -9.23
N GLY A 194 -6.04 1.91 -8.23
CA GLY A 194 -7.26 1.17 -7.94
C GLY A 194 -8.22 1.10 -9.13
N ILE A 195 -8.16 2.07 -10.04
CA ILE A 195 -8.99 2.09 -11.26
C ILE A 195 -8.73 0.89 -12.19
N LEU A 196 -7.56 0.24 -12.07
CA LEU A 196 -7.24 -0.96 -12.83
C LEU A 196 -8.16 -2.15 -12.51
N LEU A 197 -8.83 -2.16 -11.34
CA LEU A 197 -9.91 -3.10 -11.04
C LEU A 197 -11.06 -2.96 -12.04
N PHE A 198 -11.48 -1.72 -12.34
CA PHE A 198 -12.56 -1.47 -13.29
C PHE A 198 -12.21 -1.97 -14.69
N VAL A 199 -10.96 -1.75 -15.13
CA VAL A 199 -10.46 -2.27 -16.41
C VAL A 199 -10.53 -3.80 -16.44
N ALA A 200 -10.09 -4.47 -15.36
CA ALA A 200 -10.13 -5.92 -15.25
C ALA A 200 -11.57 -6.48 -15.23
N TYR A 201 -12.48 -5.86 -14.50
CA TYR A 201 -13.89 -6.27 -14.46
C TYR A 201 -14.59 -6.03 -15.79
N THR A 202 -14.30 -4.91 -16.46
CA THR A 202 -14.80 -4.65 -17.82
C THR A 202 -14.32 -5.74 -18.77
N TRP A 203 -13.03 -6.08 -18.75
CA TRP A 203 -12.49 -7.17 -19.56
C TRP A 203 -13.17 -8.52 -19.27
N CYS A 204 -13.44 -8.83 -18.01
CA CYS A 204 -14.08 -10.08 -17.62
C CYS A 204 -15.57 -10.15 -17.98
N TYR A 205 -16.28 -9.01 -17.91
CA TYR A 205 -17.75 -8.96 -17.90
C TYR A 205 -18.36 -8.05 -18.98
N TRP A 206 -17.61 -7.61 -20.00
CA TRP A 206 -18.11 -6.70 -21.05
C TRP A 206 -19.37 -7.19 -21.78
N ARG A 207 -19.54 -8.52 -21.91
CA ARG A 207 -20.76 -9.14 -22.50
C ARG A 207 -21.90 -9.32 -21.50
N LYS A 208 -21.74 -8.89 -20.24
CA LYS A 208 -22.69 -9.06 -19.13
C LYS A 208 -22.96 -7.70 -18.47
N PRO A 209 -23.69 -6.79 -19.12
CA PRO A 209 -23.86 -5.40 -18.65
C PRO A 209 -24.49 -5.31 -17.26
N LYS A 210 -25.40 -6.22 -16.90
CA LYS A 210 -26.01 -6.28 -15.55
C LYS A 210 -24.97 -6.55 -14.44
N ILE A 211 -23.91 -7.30 -14.74
CA ILE A 211 -22.80 -7.57 -13.81
C ILE A 211 -21.80 -6.40 -13.80
N LEU A 212 -21.64 -5.72 -14.93
CA LEU A 212 -20.73 -4.58 -15.07
C LEU A 212 -21.28 -3.30 -14.41
N LEU A 213 -22.59 -3.12 -14.41
CA LEU A 213 -23.28 -1.91 -13.91
C LEU A 213 -22.80 -1.46 -12.52
N PRO A 214 -22.69 -2.32 -11.49
CA PRO A 214 -22.18 -1.90 -10.19
C PRO A 214 -20.77 -1.34 -10.24
N TYR A 215 -19.90 -1.87 -11.10
CA TYR A 215 -18.50 -1.49 -11.18
C TYR A 215 -18.28 -0.09 -11.76
N LEU A 216 -19.30 0.55 -12.35
CA LEU A 216 -19.28 1.98 -12.69
C LEU A 216 -19.13 2.89 -11.46
N LEU A 217 -19.35 2.37 -10.25
CA LEU A 217 -19.03 3.08 -9.01
C LEU A 217 -17.54 3.47 -8.91
N MET A 218 -16.63 2.70 -9.51
CA MET A 218 -15.19 3.00 -9.47
C MET A 218 -14.83 4.27 -10.27
N PRO A 219 -15.16 4.38 -11.57
CA PRO A 219 -14.96 5.64 -12.29
C PRO A 219 -15.82 6.78 -11.72
N ALA A 220 -17.04 6.52 -11.22
CA ALA A 220 -17.85 7.54 -10.57
C ALA A 220 -17.17 8.11 -9.31
N ALA A 221 -16.54 7.25 -8.48
CA ALA A 221 -15.79 7.70 -7.32
C ALA A 221 -14.56 8.54 -7.70
N LEU A 222 -13.84 8.15 -8.76
CA LEU A 222 -12.71 8.93 -9.28
C LEU A 222 -13.17 10.30 -9.81
N LEU A 223 -14.26 10.33 -10.59
CA LEU A 223 -14.83 11.57 -11.10
C LEU A 223 -15.34 12.46 -9.96
N GLY A 224 -15.96 11.88 -8.94
CA GLY A 224 -16.35 12.60 -7.74
C GLY A 224 -15.17 13.25 -7.02
N LEU A 225 -14.02 12.56 -6.97
CA LEU A 225 -12.78 13.12 -6.44
C LEU A 225 -12.25 14.28 -7.30
N PHE A 226 -12.28 14.16 -8.63
CA PHE A 226 -11.88 15.24 -9.53
C PHE A 226 -12.80 16.47 -9.42
N VAL A 227 -14.11 16.26 -9.31
CA VAL A 227 -15.05 17.35 -9.02
C VAL A 227 -14.72 18.01 -7.68
N PHE A 228 -14.44 17.22 -6.65
CA PHE A 228 -14.04 17.74 -5.35
C PHE A 228 -12.74 18.56 -5.43
N TYR A 229 -11.75 18.12 -6.19
CA TYR A 229 -10.53 18.91 -6.46
C TYR A 229 -10.82 20.19 -7.25
N GLY A 230 -11.73 20.15 -8.22
CA GLY A 230 -12.21 21.35 -8.91
C GLY A 230 -12.80 22.39 -7.96
N LEU A 231 -13.49 21.94 -6.91
CA LEU A 231 -14.04 22.84 -5.89
C LEU A 231 -12.98 23.38 -4.92
N GLN A 232 -11.98 22.59 -4.56
CA GLN A 232 -10.94 22.98 -3.59
C GLN A 232 -9.79 23.79 -4.22
N TYR A 233 -9.31 23.35 -5.38
CA TYR A 233 -8.13 23.88 -6.05
C TYR A 233 -8.44 24.75 -7.27
N GLN A 234 -9.73 24.87 -7.65
CA GLN A 234 -10.12 25.43 -8.96
C GLN A 234 -9.51 24.66 -10.15
N ASP A 235 -9.15 23.39 -9.92
CA ASP A 235 -8.54 22.50 -10.90
C ASP A 235 -9.05 21.06 -10.74
N PRO A 236 -9.99 20.61 -11.59
CA PRO A 236 -10.48 19.23 -11.55
C PRO A 236 -9.41 18.19 -11.84
N LEU A 237 -8.31 18.58 -12.50
CA LEU A 237 -7.18 17.73 -12.85
C LEU A 237 -5.99 17.97 -11.92
N ALA A 238 -6.20 18.54 -10.73
CA ALA A 238 -5.15 18.85 -9.75
C ALA A 238 -4.20 17.66 -9.51
N TYR A 239 -4.70 16.42 -9.49
CA TYR A 239 -3.85 15.23 -9.41
C TYR A 239 -2.77 15.16 -10.50
N PHE A 240 -3.11 15.48 -11.74
CA PHE A 240 -2.17 15.44 -12.88
C PHE A 240 -1.21 16.63 -12.87
N HIS A 241 -1.60 17.76 -12.27
CA HIS A 241 -0.78 18.96 -12.16
C HIS A 241 0.01 19.06 -10.83
N SER A 242 -0.24 18.16 -9.89
CA SER A 242 0.40 18.12 -8.56
C SER A 242 1.90 17.75 -8.58
N GLY A 243 2.49 17.60 -9.77
CA GLY A 243 3.90 17.30 -9.98
C GLY A 243 4.18 15.81 -10.16
N ASP A 244 5.15 15.30 -9.41
CA ASP A 244 5.81 14.01 -9.61
C ASP A 244 5.00 12.80 -9.12
N ASN A 245 3.80 12.63 -9.67
CA ASN A 245 2.83 11.62 -9.23
C ASN A 245 2.54 10.54 -10.29
N LEU A 246 3.12 10.70 -11.47
CA LEU A 246 2.97 9.77 -12.59
C LEU A 246 4.34 9.35 -13.11
N HIS A 247 4.85 8.24 -12.59
CA HIS A 247 6.08 7.63 -13.07
C HIS A 247 5.83 6.59 -14.17
N LEU A 248 4.82 6.81 -15.02
CA LEU A 248 4.48 5.93 -16.14
C LEU A 248 5.19 6.43 -17.41
N PHE A 249 6.00 5.56 -18.00
CA PHE A 249 6.82 5.88 -19.17
C PHE A 249 6.62 4.84 -20.27
N PHE A 250 6.74 5.28 -21.51
CA PHE A 250 6.70 4.44 -22.69
C PHE A 250 7.92 4.70 -23.58
N PRO A 251 8.62 3.68 -24.11
CA PRO A 251 8.33 2.23 -24.05
C PRO A 251 8.45 1.60 -22.66
N PRO A 252 7.90 0.38 -22.43
CA PRO A 252 8.09 -0.35 -21.17
C PRO A 252 9.57 -0.64 -20.88
N PHE A 253 9.87 -0.96 -19.62
CA PHE A 253 11.19 -1.26 -19.07
C PHE A 253 12.15 -0.07 -18.98
N GLN A 254 11.64 1.16 -19.10
CA GLN A 254 12.44 2.37 -18.88
C GLN A 254 13.06 2.46 -17.47
N ILE A 255 12.59 1.65 -16.51
CA ILE A 255 13.26 1.49 -15.21
C ILE A 255 14.71 1.02 -15.31
N PHE A 256 15.16 0.48 -16.45
CA PHE A 256 16.57 0.11 -16.67
C PHE A 256 17.35 1.17 -17.48
N SER A 257 16.71 2.28 -17.84
CA SER A 257 17.40 3.41 -18.44
C SER A 257 18.14 4.24 -17.38
N ASN A 258 18.86 5.26 -17.84
CA ASN A 258 19.59 6.24 -17.03
C ASN A 258 19.08 7.67 -17.28
N MET A 259 17.87 7.81 -17.83
CA MET A 259 17.33 9.11 -18.29
C MET A 259 16.38 9.78 -17.29
N ALA A 260 15.88 9.05 -16.28
CA ALA A 260 14.97 9.60 -15.28
C ALA A 260 15.63 9.74 -13.91
N THR A 261 15.24 10.77 -13.18
CA THR A 261 15.80 11.17 -11.88
C THR A 261 15.67 10.10 -10.80
N TRP A 262 14.62 9.27 -10.87
CA TRP A 262 14.36 8.17 -9.92
C TRP A 262 15.11 6.88 -10.23
N ILE A 263 15.93 6.89 -11.27
CA ILE A 263 16.66 5.72 -11.78
C ILE A 263 18.11 6.09 -12.11
N ASN A 264 18.84 6.55 -11.10
CA ASN A 264 20.24 6.97 -11.25
C ASN A 264 21.29 5.89 -10.87
N ASP A 265 20.90 4.78 -10.22
CA ASP A 265 21.82 3.71 -9.79
C ASP A 265 21.94 2.53 -10.76
N MET A 266 23.03 1.75 -10.73
CA MET A 266 23.19 0.60 -11.65
C MET A 266 22.62 -0.72 -11.08
N TRP A 267 22.39 -0.81 -9.77
CA TRP A 267 22.10 -2.05 -9.05
C TRP A 267 20.61 -2.42 -9.08
N ARG A 268 20.13 -3.05 -10.16
CA ARG A 268 18.67 -3.29 -10.38
C ARG A 268 18.28 -4.74 -10.63
N GLU A 269 19.11 -5.70 -10.23
CA GLU A 269 18.81 -7.13 -10.34
C GLU A 269 17.55 -7.54 -9.56
N ASP A 270 17.27 -6.86 -8.45
CA ASP A 270 16.08 -7.05 -7.62
C ASP A 270 14.78 -6.82 -8.41
N ILE A 271 14.78 -5.86 -9.34
CA ILE A 271 13.65 -5.59 -10.24
C ILE A 271 13.41 -6.75 -11.21
N ILE A 272 14.47 -7.38 -11.72
CA ILE A 272 14.36 -8.56 -12.60
C ILE A 272 13.71 -9.71 -11.82
N TYR A 273 14.13 -9.94 -10.58
CA TYR A 273 13.53 -10.97 -9.73
C TYR A 273 12.08 -10.66 -9.39
N LEU A 274 11.72 -9.39 -9.15
CA LEU A 274 10.33 -8.99 -8.95
C LEU A 274 9.47 -9.32 -10.18
N TYR A 275 9.92 -8.97 -11.39
CA TYR A 275 9.21 -9.32 -12.62
C TYR A 275 9.07 -10.83 -12.80
N LEU A 276 10.14 -11.59 -12.53
CA LEU A 276 10.13 -13.04 -12.65
C LEU A 276 9.12 -13.69 -11.69
N PHE A 277 9.22 -13.39 -10.40
CA PHE A 277 8.35 -13.99 -9.38
C PHE A 277 6.89 -13.56 -9.56
N TYR A 278 6.64 -12.29 -9.88
CA TYR A 278 5.26 -11.83 -10.09
C TYR A 278 4.70 -12.38 -11.39
N GLY A 279 5.46 -12.34 -12.49
CA GLY A 279 5.03 -12.86 -13.78
C GLY A 279 4.65 -14.35 -13.71
N ILE A 280 5.52 -15.18 -13.12
CA ILE A 280 5.24 -16.61 -12.93
C ILE A 280 4.05 -16.78 -11.98
N GLY A 281 4.06 -16.18 -10.79
CA GLY A 281 2.98 -16.32 -9.81
C GLY A 281 1.61 -15.95 -10.39
N LEU A 282 1.51 -14.82 -11.08
CA LEU A 282 0.28 -14.38 -11.72
C LEU A 282 -0.17 -15.31 -12.87
N SER A 283 0.77 -15.84 -13.65
CA SER A 283 0.47 -16.80 -14.72
C SER A 283 -0.09 -18.13 -14.19
N LEU A 284 0.26 -18.51 -12.96
CA LEU A 284 -0.19 -19.74 -12.31
C LEU A 284 -1.60 -19.64 -11.68
N LEU A 285 -2.18 -18.44 -11.62
CA LEU A 285 -3.53 -18.25 -11.08
C LEU A 285 -4.59 -19.00 -11.90
N LYS A 286 -5.51 -19.68 -11.21
CA LYS A 286 -6.59 -20.45 -11.83
C LYS A 286 -7.86 -19.63 -12.05
N ASP A 287 -8.19 -18.75 -11.09
CA ASP A 287 -9.36 -17.89 -11.21
C ASP A 287 -9.14 -16.83 -12.29
N LYS A 288 -10.09 -16.73 -13.22
CA LYS A 288 -9.99 -15.82 -14.38
C LYS A 288 -9.93 -14.35 -13.95
N THR A 289 -10.78 -13.95 -13.01
CA THR A 289 -10.88 -12.55 -12.56
C THR A 289 -9.59 -12.13 -11.85
N LEU A 290 -9.07 -12.99 -10.96
CA LEU A 290 -7.79 -12.74 -10.29
C LEU A 290 -6.63 -12.65 -11.28
N LYS A 291 -6.55 -13.60 -12.21
CA LYS A 291 -5.50 -13.62 -13.25
C LYS A 291 -5.57 -12.38 -14.12
N THR A 292 -6.76 -12.00 -14.59
CA THR A 292 -6.93 -10.81 -15.45
C THR A 292 -6.52 -9.53 -14.73
N PHE A 293 -6.97 -9.31 -13.49
CA PHE A 293 -6.54 -8.13 -12.72
C PHE A 293 -5.03 -8.14 -12.49
N GLY A 294 -4.48 -9.28 -12.03
CA GLY A 294 -3.06 -9.43 -11.76
C GLY A 294 -2.20 -9.13 -12.99
N LEU A 295 -2.56 -9.66 -14.16
CA LEU A 295 -1.82 -9.42 -15.41
C LEU A 295 -1.95 -7.99 -15.91
N ILE A 296 -3.12 -7.35 -15.81
CA ILE A 296 -3.29 -5.94 -16.18
C ILE A 296 -2.43 -5.06 -15.28
N TYR A 297 -2.52 -5.23 -13.97
CA TYR A 297 -1.71 -4.46 -13.02
C TYR A 297 -0.22 -4.76 -13.19
N GLY A 298 0.16 -6.02 -13.37
CA GLY A 298 1.54 -6.43 -13.65
C GLY A 298 2.10 -5.82 -14.95
N ALA A 299 1.29 -5.73 -16.00
CA ALA A 299 1.68 -5.04 -17.23
C ALA A 299 1.91 -3.55 -17.01
N THR A 300 1.10 -2.89 -16.17
CA THR A 300 1.34 -1.47 -15.82
C THR A 300 2.65 -1.27 -15.05
N LEU A 301 3.09 -2.24 -14.24
CA LEU A 301 4.40 -2.15 -13.56
C LEU A 301 5.56 -2.08 -14.55
N LEU A 302 5.43 -2.68 -15.74
CA LEU A 302 6.46 -2.62 -16.77
C LEU A 302 6.66 -1.20 -17.31
N LEU A 303 5.66 -0.34 -17.16
CA LEU A 303 5.69 1.07 -17.56
C LEU A 303 6.21 1.97 -16.43
N ILE A 304 6.39 1.47 -15.21
CA ILE A 304 6.85 2.28 -14.09
C ILE A 304 8.37 2.39 -14.12
N ALA A 305 8.89 3.62 -14.18
CA ALA A 305 10.33 3.89 -14.07
C ALA A 305 10.65 4.58 -12.73
N HIS A 306 10.60 3.80 -11.66
CA HIS A 306 10.85 4.27 -10.30
C HIS A 306 11.59 3.20 -9.50
N ARG A 307 12.67 3.56 -8.78
CA ARG A 307 13.51 2.60 -8.04
C ARG A 307 12.74 1.72 -7.05
N ASP A 308 11.74 2.29 -6.37
CA ASP A 308 10.89 1.57 -5.41
C ASP A 308 9.79 0.71 -6.05
N LEU A 309 10.08 0.02 -7.15
CA LEU A 309 9.09 -0.83 -7.85
C LEU A 309 8.48 -1.91 -6.94
N GLY A 310 9.25 -2.40 -5.97
CA GLY A 310 8.77 -3.35 -4.96
C GLY A 310 7.54 -2.85 -4.19
N ARG A 311 7.47 -1.54 -3.90
CA ARG A 311 6.30 -0.87 -3.30
C ARG A 311 5.12 -0.81 -4.26
N TYR A 312 5.35 -0.37 -5.50
CA TYR A 312 4.31 -0.28 -6.54
C TYR A 312 3.66 -1.62 -6.84
N GLY A 313 4.42 -2.72 -6.69
CA GLY A 313 3.94 -4.08 -6.91
C GLY A 313 3.23 -4.74 -5.72
N LEU A 314 3.23 -4.15 -4.51
CA LEU A 314 2.56 -4.75 -3.34
C LEU A 314 1.09 -5.13 -3.55
N PRO A 315 0.27 -4.37 -4.29
CA PRO A 315 -1.14 -4.70 -4.51
C PRO A 315 -1.40 -6.05 -5.19
N ILE A 316 -0.46 -6.54 -5.98
CA ILE A 316 -0.53 -7.85 -6.63
C ILE A 316 0.35 -8.92 -5.97
N ALA A 317 1.12 -8.56 -4.94
CA ALA A 317 1.96 -9.54 -4.22
C ALA A 317 1.14 -10.73 -3.66
N PRO A 318 -0.05 -10.52 -3.04
CA PRO A 318 -0.87 -11.64 -2.55
C PRO A 318 -1.41 -12.52 -3.69
N LEU A 319 -1.66 -11.93 -4.86
CA LEU A 319 -2.11 -12.67 -6.05
C LEU A 319 -0.98 -13.52 -6.63
N ALA A 320 0.22 -12.96 -6.75
CA ALA A 320 1.40 -13.72 -7.19
C ALA A 320 1.67 -14.88 -6.21
N LEU A 321 1.64 -14.62 -4.90
CA LEU A 321 1.81 -15.62 -3.86
C LEU A 321 0.74 -16.73 -3.92
N LEU A 322 -0.52 -16.37 -4.18
CA LEU A 322 -1.61 -17.32 -4.36
C LEU A 322 -1.36 -18.27 -5.54
N GLY A 323 -0.77 -17.80 -6.64
CA GLY A 323 -0.41 -18.65 -7.77
C GLY A 323 0.60 -19.74 -7.43
N TYR A 324 1.52 -19.45 -6.50
CA TYR A 324 2.48 -20.42 -5.98
C TYR A 324 1.91 -21.38 -4.92
N ALA A 325 0.68 -21.18 -4.45
CA ALA A 325 0.09 -21.97 -3.37
C ALA A 325 0.17 -23.51 -3.57
N PRO A 326 -0.04 -24.07 -4.79
CA PRO A 326 0.10 -25.51 -5.02
C PRO A 326 1.53 -26.05 -4.90
N LEU A 327 2.54 -25.19 -5.07
CA LEU A 327 3.95 -25.53 -4.90
C LEU A 327 4.34 -25.38 -3.43
N LEU A 328 3.95 -24.28 -2.80
CA LEU A 328 4.22 -24.00 -1.39
C LEU A 328 3.58 -25.03 -0.46
N SER A 329 2.43 -25.60 -0.82
CA SER A 329 1.78 -26.66 -0.04
C SER A 329 2.57 -27.98 -0.01
N LYS A 330 3.50 -28.18 -0.95
CA LYS A 330 4.36 -29.37 -1.02
C LYS A 330 5.68 -29.19 -0.27
N ILE A 331 6.02 -27.97 0.15
CA ILE A 331 7.26 -27.67 0.87
C ILE A 331 7.16 -28.23 2.29
N PRO A 332 8.12 -29.07 2.75
CA PRO A 332 8.11 -29.60 4.11
C PRO A 332 8.17 -28.50 5.16
N THR A 333 7.45 -28.68 6.28
CA THR A 333 7.37 -27.68 7.37
C THR A 333 8.74 -27.24 7.88
N LYS A 334 9.74 -28.13 7.91
CA LYS A 334 11.12 -27.83 8.35
C LYS A 334 11.80 -26.75 7.49
N VAL A 335 11.48 -26.68 6.19
CA VAL A 335 12.08 -25.72 5.24
C VAL A 335 11.56 -24.31 5.48
N TRP A 336 10.37 -24.16 6.09
CA TRP A 336 9.83 -22.85 6.47
C TRP A 336 10.63 -22.12 7.54
N SER A 337 11.59 -22.80 8.21
CA SER A 337 12.59 -22.15 9.05
C SER A 337 13.42 -21.11 8.30
N ILE A 338 13.62 -21.29 6.99
CA ILE A 338 14.31 -20.31 6.12
C ILE A 338 13.54 -18.98 6.10
N VAL A 339 12.21 -19.03 6.03
CA VAL A 339 11.39 -17.80 6.08
C VAL A 339 11.56 -17.08 7.40
N ALA A 340 11.66 -17.82 8.52
CA ALA A 340 11.94 -17.22 9.82
C ALA A 340 13.33 -16.56 9.88
N ILE A 341 14.35 -17.17 9.25
CA ILE A 341 15.69 -16.58 9.14
C ILE A 341 15.64 -15.30 8.30
N LEU A 342 14.90 -15.29 7.19
CA LEU A 342 14.74 -14.12 6.33
C LEU A 342 13.99 -12.97 6.99
N LEU A 343 13.26 -13.20 8.08
CA LEU A 343 12.66 -12.09 8.84
C LEU A 343 13.74 -11.11 9.33
N ILE A 344 14.90 -11.60 9.78
CA ILE A 344 15.98 -10.75 10.30
C ILE A 344 16.38 -9.67 9.29
N PRO A 345 16.85 -10.00 8.07
CA PRO A 345 17.20 -8.97 7.09
C PRO A 345 16.01 -8.13 6.64
N ILE A 346 14.77 -8.62 6.68
CA ILE A 346 13.58 -7.82 6.37
C ILE A 346 13.36 -6.71 7.41
N PHE A 347 13.53 -7.01 8.70
CA PHE A 347 13.48 -5.99 9.76
C PHE A 347 14.63 -4.98 9.60
N LEU A 348 15.86 -5.45 9.35
CA LEU A 348 17.01 -4.56 9.14
C LEU A 348 16.82 -3.63 7.94
N LEU A 349 16.35 -4.16 6.81
CA LEU A 349 16.03 -3.39 5.62
C LEU A 349 14.95 -2.34 5.91
N GLY A 350 13.90 -2.72 6.65
CA GLY A 350 12.82 -1.82 6.97
C GLY A 350 13.23 -0.70 7.92
N TRP A 351 14.06 -0.97 8.93
CA TRP A 351 14.59 0.08 9.80
C TRP A 351 15.46 1.08 9.03
N GLN A 352 16.35 0.60 8.15
CA GLN A 352 17.15 1.48 7.30
C GLN A 352 16.27 2.35 6.39
N PHE A 353 15.21 1.77 5.83
CA PHE A 353 14.26 2.54 5.02
C PHE A 353 13.58 3.65 5.84
N VAL A 354 13.13 3.37 7.07
CA VAL A 354 12.45 4.38 7.89
C VAL A 354 13.39 5.51 8.30
N LEU A 355 14.64 5.19 8.64
CA LEU A 355 15.66 6.17 8.98
C LEU A 355 16.06 7.04 7.78
N GLY A 356 16.12 6.47 6.58
CA GLY A 356 16.54 7.16 5.36
C GLY A 356 15.42 7.90 4.61
N ASN A 357 14.15 7.55 4.82
CA ASN A 357 13.01 8.10 4.08
C ASN A 357 12.17 9.06 4.94
N ILE A 358 12.81 10.07 5.51
CA ILE A 358 12.15 11.07 6.37
C ILE A 358 11.93 12.39 5.64
N GLN A 359 10.79 13.03 5.90
CA GLN A 359 10.53 14.42 5.55
C GLN A 359 10.76 15.28 6.80
N PRO A 360 11.65 16.29 6.72
CA PRO A 360 11.93 17.15 7.87
C PRO A 360 10.78 18.14 8.13
N ILE A 361 10.55 18.42 9.41
CA ILE A 361 9.58 19.40 9.92
C ILE A 361 10.24 20.22 11.03
N SER A 362 10.11 21.54 11.00
CA SER A 362 10.73 22.45 11.98
C SER A 362 9.90 22.57 13.26
N ASP A 363 8.58 22.55 13.15
CA ASP A 363 7.65 22.70 14.28
C ASP A 363 6.44 21.77 14.16
N TRP A 364 6.18 21.03 15.24
CA TRP A 364 5.03 20.14 15.36
C TRP A 364 3.75 20.85 15.81
N GLY A 365 3.81 22.11 16.24
CA GLY A 365 2.65 22.90 16.68
C GLY A 365 1.53 22.96 15.64
N ALA A 366 1.85 22.81 14.35
CA ALA A 366 0.85 22.69 13.30
C ALA A 366 0.07 21.35 13.31
N PHE A 367 0.39 20.38 14.16
CA PHE A 367 -0.29 19.09 14.27
C PHE A 367 -0.72 18.71 15.70
N LEU A 368 -0.24 19.44 16.71
CA LEU A 368 -0.69 19.35 18.09
C LEU A 368 -1.92 20.26 18.31
#